data_AF-A0A126PFQ0-F1
#
_entry.id   AF-A0A126PFQ0-F1
#
_cell.length_a   1.000
_cell.length_b   1.000
_cell.length_c   1.000
_cell.angle_alpha   90.00
_cell.angle_beta   90.00
_cell.angle_gamma   90.00
#
_symmetry.space_group_name_H-M   'P 1'
#
loop_
_entity.id
_entity.type
_entity.pdbx_description
1 polymer ?
#
loop_
_entity_poly.entity_id
_entity_poly.type
_entity_poly.pdbx_seq_one_letter_code
_entity_poly.pdbx_strand_id
1 'polypeptide(L)'
;MLFTTLEGKPVVFNLELPYQVFFHSTAALFVLVLSHALYRMTVSQPLSTSTSWLNKVGLFAPPVDLQLWLMGFVGLAATVYVYFISPSVGWEVSGAASDKAIQGLIPFSYAPYFIPFGKLYGNTKDPAKRLVPMLLVFTVLLFVVSIGRNSRGAFMLGFTSVGFTYVLGLLLGVFKTQLFTLKNLAIGALGFFLITGPIADLGTAMVIVRGQRSKISNSELIDLTLQAFSDKQAIRSRRLEDNQEQGDWDERYLDNIFTARFSNLKFNDASLAQAAKISDQDNDMLHYSINYILGALPGPVLTALNVDADKEAVYGVSVGDYLYSEAGGPAEALGGFRTGHFAGTGMAAFGWWYLVFLGVGMFPVYWLFDKLIIKMNRQDLQSMSPPPKIAMRFSLCGMLALTSIFQFLPAESVIITATFLIRGWIQMVLLYVVIYYVTKLIANVLQGSAKHARPVQRPAHVHW
;
A
#
# COMPACT_ATOMS: atom_id res chain seq x y z
N MET A 1 -5.58 -16.07 12.11
CA MET A 1 -5.81 -17.52 12.33
C MET A 1 -4.51 -18.30 12.25
N LEU A 2 -3.88 -18.47 11.07
CA LEU A 2 -2.61 -19.23 10.93
C LEU A 2 -1.52 -18.78 11.93
N PHE A 3 -1.23 -17.48 12.00
CA PHE A 3 -0.23 -16.95 12.94
C PHE A 3 -0.61 -17.12 14.41
N THR A 4 -1.90 -17.00 14.74
CA THR A 4 -2.41 -17.22 16.11
C THR A 4 -2.16 -18.65 16.56
N THR A 5 -2.41 -19.62 15.68
CA THR A 5 -2.15 -21.05 15.94
C THR A 5 -0.65 -21.33 16.03
N LEU A 6 0.19 -20.68 15.20
CA LEU A 6 1.65 -20.80 15.28
C LEU A 6 2.22 -20.28 16.60
N GLU A 7 1.57 -19.29 17.23
CA GLU A 7 1.91 -18.81 18.57
C GLU A 7 1.30 -19.66 19.71
N GLY A 8 0.56 -20.73 19.38
CA GLY A 8 -0.09 -21.59 20.38
C GLY A 8 -1.28 -20.95 21.09
N LYS A 9 -1.81 -19.85 20.57
CA LYS A 9 -2.95 -19.14 21.15
C LYS A 9 -4.28 -19.60 20.54
N PRO A 10 -5.37 -19.62 21.32
CA PRO A 10 -6.70 -19.85 20.76
C PRO A 10 -7.08 -18.70 19.82
N VAL A 11 -7.90 -18.98 18.79
CA VAL A 11 -8.31 -17.95 17.82
C VAL A 11 -9.13 -16.82 18.47
N VAL A 12 -9.78 -17.11 19.60
CA VAL A 12 -10.53 -16.15 20.42
C VAL A 12 -9.66 -15.38 21.42
N PHE A 13 -8.34 -15.56 21.40
CA PHE A 13 -7.42 -14.89 22.32
C PHE A 13 -7.62 -13.38 22.31
N ASN A 14 -7.82 -12.79 23.49
CA ASN A 14 -7.98 -11.36 23.69
C ASN A 14 -9.09 -10.72 22.85
N LEU A 15 -10.18 -11.44 22.51
CA LEU A 15 -11.37 -10.86 21.87
C LEU A 15 -12.46 -10.65 22.92
N GLU A 16 -12.99 -9.43 23.02
CA GLU A 16 -14.12 -9.09 23.89
C GLU A 16 -15.45 -9.61 23.31
N LEU A 17 -15.64 -9.48 21.99
CA LEU A 17 -16.84 -9.85 21.27
C LEU A 17 -16.54 -10.90 20.17
N PRO A 18 -15.98 -12.09 20.51
CA PRO A 18 -15.50 -13.05 19.51
C PRO A 18 -16.58 -13.50 18.52
N TYR A 19 -17.81 -13.73 18.99
CA TYR A 19 -18.92 -14.14 18.12
C TYR A 19 -19.28 -13.04 17.11
N GLN A 20 -19.33 -11.78 17.56
CA GLN A 20 -19.62 -10.65 16.67
C GLN A 20 -18.51 -10.45 15.66
N VAL A 21 -17.25 -10.52 16.09
CA VAL A 21 -16.09 -10.40 15.19
C VAL A 21 -16.15 -11.41 14.06
N PHE A 22 -16.37 -12.70 14.36
CA PHE A 22 -16.47 -13.72 13.31
C PHE A 22 -17.72 -13.53 12.47
N PHE A 23 -18.87 -13.23 13.07
CA PHE A 23 -20.11 -13.01 12.33
C PHE A 23 -19.99 -11.86 11.33
N HIS A 24 -19.55 -10.68 11.77
CA HIS A 24 -19.35 -9.52 10.89
C HIS A 24 -18.30 -9.78 9.80
N SER A 25 -17.21 -10.48 10.14
CA SER A 25 -16.18 -10.85 9.16
C SER A 25 -16.72 -11.82 8.09
N THR A 26 -17.51 -12.81 8.49
CA THR A 26 -18.15 -13.77 7.57
C THR A 26 -19.22 -13.08 6.71
N ALA A 27 -20.05 -12.21 7.31
CA ALA A 27 -21.05 -11.45 6.58
C ALA A 27 -20.41 -10.52 5.54
N ALA A 28 -19.35 -9.80 5.92
CA ALA A 28 -18.59 -8.96 5.00
C ALA A 28 -17.97 -9.79 3.86
N LEU A 29 -17.35 -10.94 4.16
CA LEU A 29 -16.80 -11.84 3.14
C LEU A 29 -17.90 -12.31 2.17
N PHE A 30 -19.06 -12.72 2.69
CA PHE A 30 -20.19 -13.14 1.87
C PHE A 30 -20.64 -12.03 0.93
N VAL A 31 -20.80 -10.81 1.45
CA VAL A 31 -21.15 -9.61 0.66
C VAL A 31 -20.11 -9.30 -0.41
N LEU A 32 -18.81 -9.40 -0.09
CA LEU A 32 -17.73 -9.16 -1.06
C LEU A 32 -17.71 -10.20 -2.18
N VAL A 33 -17.93 -11.48 -1.84
CA VAL A 33 -18.03 -12.58 -2.82
C VAL A 33 -19.28 -12.40 -3.68
N LEU A 34 -20.42 -12.05 -3.09
CA LEU A 34 -21.65 -11.78 -3.82
C LEU A 34 -21.50 -10.59 -4.76
N SER A 35 -20.93 -9.48 -4.29
CA SER A 35 -20.63 -8.30 -5.11
C SER A 35 -19.71 -8.65 -6.28
N HIS A 36 -18.67 -9.45 -6.05
CA HIS A 36 -17.78 -9.93 -7.11
C HIS A 36 -18.52 -10.86 -8.10
N ALA A 37 -19.36 -11.78 -7.61
CA ALA A 37 -20.15 -12.66 -8.46
C ALA A 37 -21.12 -11.88 -9.36
N LEU A 38 -21.86 -10.92 -8.78
CA LEU A 38 -22.75 -10.01 -9.52
C LEU A 38 -21.97 -9.20 -10.56
N TYR A 39 -20.81 -8.66 -10.19
CA TYR A 39 -19.91 -7.98 -11.12
C TYR A 39 -19.53 -8.89 -12.31
N ARG A 40 -19.08 -10.11 -12.04
CA ARG A 40 -18.68 -11.07 -13.09
C ARG A 40 -19.84 -11.52 -13.97
N MET A 41 -21.06 -11.56 -13.45
CA MET A 41 -22.28 -11.92 -14.20
C MET A 41 -22.78 -10.77 -15.08
N THR A 42 -22.67 -9.53 -14.60
CA THR A 42 -23.25 -8.36 -15.27
C THR A 42 -22.28 -7.70 -16.27
N VAL A 43 -20.98 -7.73 -16.00
CA VAL A 43 -19.98 -7.06 -16.84
C VAL A 43 -19.40 -8.03 -17.88
N SER A 44 -19.88 -7.94 -19.12
CA SER A 44 -19.46 -8.80 -20.23
C SER A 44 -18.04 -8.52 -20.75
N GLN A 45 -17.56 -7.28 -20.64
CA GLN A 45 -16.21 -6.87 -21.05
C GLN A 45 -15.47 -6.14 -19.92
N PRO A 46 -15.00 -6.89 -18.90
CA PRO A 46 -14.42 -6.31 -17.71
C PRO A 46 -13.04 -5.68 -17.98
N LEU A 47 -12.21 -6.34 -18.78
CA LEU A 47 -10.86 -5.88 -19.09
C LEU A 47 -10.85 -4.67 -20.02
N SER A 48 -9.72 -3.96 -20.05
CA SER A 48 -9.48 -2.92 -21.05
C SER A 48 -9.21 -3.53 -22.43
N THR A 49 -9.61 -2.79 -23.47
CA THR A 49 -9.37 -3.12 -24.88
C THR A 49 -8.22 -2.30 -25.45
N SER A 50 -7.71 -2.69 -26.62
CA SER A 50 -6.72 -1.90 -27.38
C SER A 50 -7.22 -0.51 -27.75
N THR A 51 -8.53 -0.32 -27.88
CA THR A 51 -9.18 0.95 -28.21
C THR A 51 -9.49 1.83 -26.99
N SER A 52 -9.29 1.32 -25.77
CA SER A 52 -9.59 2.05 -24.53
C SER A 52 -8.78 3.34 -24.39
N TRP A 53 -9.38 4.35 -23.76
CA TRP A 53 -8.69 5.61 -23.46
C TRP A 53 -7.42 5.39 -22.62
N LEU A 54 -7.45 4.47 -21.66
CA LEU A 54 -6.28 4.12 -20.85
C LEU A 54 -5.11 3.62 -21.71
N ASN A 55 -5.39 2.84 -22.76
CA ASN A 55 -4.36 2.42 -23.70
C ASN A 55 -3.86 3.58 -24.57
N LYS A 56 -4.75 4.47 -25.03
CA LYS A 56 -4.39 5.67 -25.81
C LYS A 56 -3.46 6.62 -25.03
N VAL A 57 -3.70 6.76 -23.72
CA VAL A 57 -2.86 7.58 -22.83
C VAL A 57 -1.55 6.86 -22.47
N GLY A 58 -1.36 5.62 -22.86
CA GLY A 58 -0.10 4.90 -22.69
C GLY A 58 0.05 4.16 -21.36
N LEU A 59 -1.06 3.95 -20.62
CA LEU A 59 -1.05 3.22 -19.34
C LEU A 59 -0.43 1.81 -19.46
N PHE A 60 -0.64 1.16 -20.61
CA PHE A 60 -0.15 -0.19 -20.91
C PHE A 60 1.14 -0.22 -21.74
N ALA A 61 1.74 0.94 -22.02
CA ALA A 61 3.01 0.98 -22.72
C ALA A 61 4.13 0.55 -21.75
N PRO A 62 4.95 -0.46 -22.11
CA PRO A 62 5.96 -0.98 -21.20
C PRO A 62 7.07 0.06 -20.99
N PRO A 63 7.37 0.46 -19.74
CA PRO A 63 8.49 1.33 -19.46
C PRO A 63 9.81 0.59 -19.65
N VAL A 64 10.82 1.33 -20.10
CA VAL A 64 12.20 0.81 -20.18
C VAL A 64 12.87 0.82 -18.80
N ASP A 65 13.90 0.01 -18.60
CA ASP A 65 14.61 -0.11 -17.32
C ASP A 65 15.06 1.24 -16.75
N LEU A 66 15.56 2.15 -17.60
CA LEU A 66 15.96 3.50 -17.18
C LEU A 66 14.76 4.31 -16.63
N GLN A 67 13.57 4.18 -17.23
CA GLN A 67 12.37 4.85 -16.72
C GLN A 67 12.01 4.32 -15.34
N LEU A 68 12.06 3.01 -15.13
CA LEU A 68 11.78 2.41 -13.82
C LEU A 68 12.76 2.88 -12.73
N TRP A 69 14.04 3.03 -13.07
CA TRP A 69 15.00 3.67 -12.16
C TRP A 69 14.67 5.12 -11.86
N LEU A 70 14.33 5.93 -12.87
CA LEU A 70 13.94 7.32 -12.67
C LEU A 70 12.67 7.44 -11.81
N MET A 71 11.66 6.59 -12.04
CA MET A 71 10.47 6.49 -11.19
C MET A 71 10.85 6.16 -9.74
N GLY A 72 11.77 5.21 -9.55
CA GLY A 72 12.33 4.85 -8.24
C GLY A 72 12.95 6.03 -7.51
N PHE A 73 13.84 6.78 -8.18
CA PHE A 73 14.48 7.95 -7.59
C PHE A 73 13.49 9.09 -7.32
N VAL A 74 12.48 9.30 -8.18
CA VAL A 74 11.43 10.29 -7.94
C VAL A 74 10.60 9.93 -6.71
N GLY A 75 10.15 8.67 -6.57
CA GLY A 75 9.38 8.25 -5.41
C GLY A 75 10.19 8.27 -4.11
N LEU A 76 11.48 7.98 -4.20
CA LEU A 76 12.42 8.15 -3.09
C LEU A 76 12.59 9.62 -2.71
N ALA A 77 12.79 10.52 -3.67
CA ALA A 77 12.89 11.95 -3.43
C ALA A 77 11.60 12.52 -2.82
N ALA A 78 10.44 12.05 -3.29
CA ALA A 78 9.15 12.38 -2.70
C ALA A 78 9.06 11.91 -1.24
N THR A 79 9.59 10.71 -0.94
CA THR A 79 9.68 10.22 0.44
C THR A 79 10.56 11.13 1.29
N VAL A 80 11.74 11.52 0.79
CA VAL A 80 12.62 12.45 1.51
C VAL A 80 11.93 13.80 1.73
N TYR A 81 11.29 14.37 0.70
CA TYR A 81 10.57 15.64 0.82
C TYR A 81 9.47 15.59 1.87
N VAL A 82 8.57 14.59 1.78
CA VAL A 82 7.39 14.48 2.65
C VAL A 82 7.76 14.22 4.11
N TYR A 83 8.83 13.48 4.40
CA TYR A 83 9.15 13.11 5.78
C TYR A 83 10.30 13.88 6.40
N PHE A 84 11.19 14.47 5.60
CA PHE A 84 12.37 15.17 6.12
C PHE A 84 12.32 16.68 5.90
N ILE A 85 11.69 17.16 4.81
CA ILE A 85 11.67 18.58 4.46
C ILE A 85 10.37 19.24 4.91
N SER A 86 9.24 18.57 4.72
CA SER A 86 7.92 19.06 5.13
C SER A 86 7.20 18.03 6.00
N PRO A 87 7.63 17.78 7.26
CA PRO A 87 7.04 16.75 8.10
C PRO A 87 5.54 16.97 8.37
N SER A 88 5.07 18.22 8.40
CA SER A 88 3.63 18.53 8.49
C SER A 88 2.84 17.79 7.40
N VAL A 89 3.34 17.74 6.17
CA VAL A 89 2.73 17.00 5.03
C VAL A 89 2.72 15.49 5.23
N GLY A 90 3.73 14.94 5.89
CA GLY A 90 3.89 13.49 6.12
C GLY A 90 3.02 12.93 7.24
N TRP A 91 2.58 13.79 8.17
CA TRP A 91 1.81 13.42 9.35
C TRP A 91 0.39 13.98 9.36
N GLU A 92 0.15 15.14 8.74
CA GLU A 92 -1.19 15.71 8.57
C GLU A 92 -1.85 15.05 7.36
N VAL A 93 -3.11 14.64 7.50
CA VAL A 93 -3.90 14.08 6.39
C VAL A 93 -4.57 15.20 5.59
N SER A 94 -4.59 16.44 6.11
CA SER A 94 -4.78 17.71 5.40
C SER A 94 -3.45 18.26 4.85
N GLY A 95 -3.52 19.28 3.98
CA GLY A 95 -2.35 19.89 3.32
C GLY A 95 -2.67 20.36 1.90
N ALA A 96 -1.81 21.21 1.33
CA ALA A 96 -1.99 21.73 -0.02
C ALA A 96 -2.10 20.59 -1.05
N ALA A 97 -2.85 20.81 -2.14
CA ALA A 97 -3.04 19.80 -3.19
C ALA A 97 -1.70 19.30 -3.78
N SER A 98 -0.68 20.17 -3.83
CA SER A 98 0.69 19.84 -4.22
C SER A 98 1.35 18.82 -3.29
N ASP A 99 1.13 18.96 -1.99
CA ASP A 99 1.76 18.13 -0.97
C ASP A 99 1.20 16.70 -0.98
N LYS A 100 -0.12 16.57 -1.15
CA LYS A 100 -0.78 15.27 -1.35
C LYS A 100 -0.44 14.63 -2.70
N ALA A 101 -0.21 15.43 -3.73
CA ALA A 101 0.29 14.92 -5.00
C ALA A 101 1.70 14.32 -4.84
N ILE A 102 2.61 14.99 -4.12
CA ILE A 102 3.96 14.48 -3.83
C ILE A 102 3.90 13.22 -2.98
N GLN A 103 3.04 13.18 -1.95
CA GLN A 103 2.82 11.96 -1.16
C GLN A 103 2.37 10.78 -2.04
N GLY A 104 1.52 11.04 -3.03
CA GLY A 104 1.09 10.04 -4.01
C GLY A 104 2.22 9.52 -4.91
N LEU A 105 3.41 10.14 -4.91
CA LEU A 105 4.57 9.66 -5.67
C LEU A 105 5.41 8.63 -4.90
N ILE A 106 5.23 8.48 -3.58
CA ILE A 106 6.00 7.55 -2.75
C ILE A 106 5.98 6.10 -3.28
N PRO A 107 4.84 5.53 -3.75
CA PRO A 107 4.81 4.16 -4.26
C PRO A 107 5.76 3.90 -5.45
N PHE A 108 6.11 4.94 -6.23
CA PHE A 108 7.05 4.79 -7.34
C PHE A 108 8.47 4.45 -6.90
N SER A 109 8.81 4.67 -5.61
CA SER A 109 10.09 4.24 -5.05
C SER A 109 10.34 2.75 -5.27
N TYR A 110 9.29 1.93 -5.41
CA TYR A 110 9.40 0.50 -5.64
C TYR A 110 9.44 0.10 -7.12
N ALA A 111 9.30 1.03 -8.06
CA ALA A 111 9.29 0.75 -9.51
C ALA A 111 10.52 -0.05 -10.02
N PRO A 112 11.76 0.17 -9.55
CA PRO A 112 12.92 -0.62 -10.00
C PRO A 112 12.78 -2.13 -9.72
N TYR A 113 12.09 -2.50 -8.64
CA TYR A 113 11.86 -3.91 -8.28
C TYR A 113 10.90 -4.62 -9.24
N PHE A 114 10.25 -3.88 -10.16
CA PHE A 114 9.40 -4.46 -11.18
C PHE A 114 10.15 -4.87 -12.45
N ILE A 115 11.42 -4.48 -12.62
CA ILE A 115 12.25 -4.86 -13.78
C ILE A 115 12.28 -6.40 -14.01
N PRO A 116 12.47 -7.26 -12.98
CA PRO A 116 12.43 -8.72 -13.17
C PRO A 116 11.10 -9.26 -13.68
N PHE A 117 10.01 -8.51 -13.51
CA PHE A 117 8.65 -8.90 -13.87
C PHE A 117 8.21 -8.32 -15.23
N GLY A 118 9.16 -7.88 -16.07
CA GLY A 118 8.95 -7.32 -17.41
C GLY A 118 7.86 -8.00 -18.23
N LYS A 119 7.89 -9.34 -18.23
CA LYS A 119 6.98 -10.18 -19.01
C LYS A 119 5.50 -9.98 -18.66
N LEU A 120 5.16 -9.53 -17.44
CA LEU A 120 3.77 -9.28 -17.03
C LEU A 120 3.19 -7.99 -17.60
N TYR A 121 4.04 -6.96 -17.82
CA TYR A 121 3.62 -5.67 -18.38
C TYR A 121 4.11 -5.43 -19.81
N GLY A 122 4.68 -6.44 -20.46
CA GLY A 122 5.05 -6.42 -21.88
C GLY A 122 6.48 -5.97 -22.18
N ASN A 123 7.38 -5.89 -21.20
CA ASN A 123 8.82 -5.78 -21.44
C ASN A 123 9.44 -7.18 -21.60
N THR A 124 9.89 -7.51 -22.81
CA THR A 124 10.47 -8.82 -23.15
C THR A 124 11.98 -8.90 -22.96
N LYS A 125 12.63 -7.79 -22.58
CA LYS A 125 14.08 -7.78 -22.35
C LYS A 125 14.43 -8.58 -21.11
N ASP A 126 15.46 -9.42 -21.23
CA ASP A 126 15.99 -10.12 -20.07
C ASP A 126 16.71 -9.14 -19.12
N PRO A 127 16.52 -9.27 -17.80
CA PRO A 127 17.18 -8.43 -16.82
C PRO A 127 18.70 -8.48 -16.90
N ALA A 128 19.35 -7.32 -16.77
CA ALA A 128 20.82 -7.26 -16.73
C ALA A 128 21.39 -8.01 -15.51
N LYS A 129 22.54 -8.68 -15.66
CA LYS A 129 23.22 -9.38 -14.55
C LYS A 129 23.55 -8.47 -13.36
N ARG A 130 23.77 -7.17 -13.62
CA ARG A 130 24.04 -6.14 -12.60
C ARG A 130 22.79 -5.66 -11.85
N LEU A 131 21.60 -6.11 -12.25
CA LEU A 131 20.35 -5.67 -11.63
C LEU A 131 20.28 -6.02 -10.14
N VAL A 132 20.62 -7.25 -9.77
CA VAL A 132 20.55 -7.71 -8.37
C VAL A 132 21.42 -6.85 -7.44
N PRO A 133 22.73 -6.63 -7.70
CA PRO A 133 23.52 -5.76 -6.84
C PRO A 133 23.03 -4.31 -6.84
N MET A 134 22.50 -3.79 -7.95
CA MET A 134 21.91 -2.44 -7.97
C MET A 134 20.64 -2.34 -7.10
N LEU A 135 19.76 -3.34 -7.15
CA LEU A 135 18.57 -3.40 -6.29
C LEU A 135 18.95 -3.54 -4.82
N LEU A 136 20.02 -4.26 -4.48
CA LEU A 136 20.52 -4.34 -3.11
C LEU A 136 20.99 -2.97 -2.59
N VAL A 137 21.80 -2.24 -3.37
CA VAL A 137 22.23 -0.88 -3.01
C VAL A 137 21.02 0.04 -2.85
N PHE A 138 20.04 -0.06 -3.75
CA PHE A 138 18.82 0.73 -3.69
C PHE A 138 17.93 0.34 -2.48
N THR A 139 17.93 -0.93 -2.08
CA THR A 139 17.24 -1.41 -0.86
C THR A 139 17.85 -0.80 0.39
N VAL A 140 19.19 -0.78 0.48
CA VAL A 140 19.91 -0.14 1.61
C VAL A 140 19.52 1.34 1.69
N LEU A 141 19.45 2.02 0.55
CA LEU A 141 19.06 3.42 0.52
C LEU A 141 17.61 3.63 1.00
N LEU A 142 16.65 2.82 0.53
CA LEU A 142 15.25 2.88 1.01
C LEU A 142 15.16 2.59 2.50
N PHE A 143 15.98 1.68 3.00
CA PHE A 143 16.03 1.32 4.40
C PHE A 143 16.52 2.48 5.28
N VAL A 144 17.60 3.18 4.88
CA VAL A 144 18.10 4.38 5.58
C VAL A 144 17.02 5.47 5.66
N VAL A 145 16.34 5.75 4.54
CA VAL A 145 15.23 6.72 4.51
C VAL A 145 14.06 6.27 5.39
N SER A 146 13.79 4.97 5.47
CA SER A 146 12.72 4.41 6.31
C SER A 146 13.01 4.49 7.80
N ILE A 147 14.29 4.34 8.21
CA ILE A 147 14.74 4.56 9.60
C ILE A 147 14.52 6.02 9.98
N GLY A 148 14.99 6.96 9.15
CA GLY A 148 14.81 8.40 9.43
C GLY A 148 13.35 8.84 9.48
N ARG A 149 12.43 8.13 8.79
CA ARG A 149 10.98 8.35 8.88
C ARG A 149 10.34 7.73 10.14
N ASN A 150 10.97 6.74 10.76
CA ASN A 150 10.36 5.92 11.83
C ASN A 150 9.03 5.24 11.38
N SER A 151 8.92 4.83 10.10
CA SER A 151 7.69 4.21 9.56
C SER A 151 7.96 2.88 8.87
N ARG A 152 7.84 1.81 9.66
CA ARG A 152 8.04 0.41 9.27
C ARG A 152 6.98 -0.07 8.27
N GLY A 153 5.74 0.38 8.41
CA GLY A 153 4.62 -0.05 7.57
C GLY A 153 4.75 0.41 6.12
N ALA A 154 5.24 1.63 5.89
CA ALA A 154 5.40 2.15 4.53
C ALA A 154 6.50 1.45 3.73
N PHE A 155 7.54 0.97 4.41
CA PHE A 155 8.57 0.12 3.81
C PHE A 155 7.98 -1.22 3.36
N MET A 156 7.21 -1.87 4.24
CA MET A 156 6.64 -3.19 3.96
C MET A 156 5.60 -3.17 2.83
N LEU A 157 4.74 -2.14 2.75
CA LEU A 157 3.67 -2.07 1.75
C LEU A 157 4.19 -2.16 0.31
N GLY A 158 5.30 -1.49 -0.02
CA GLY A 158 5.86 -1.55 -1.37
C GLY A 158 6.44 -2.91 -1.74
N PHE A 159 7.16 -3.56 -0.80
CA PHE A 159 7.67 -4.91 -1.00
C PHE A 159 6.55 -5.96 -1.04
N THR A 160 5.43 -5.75 -0.35
CA THR A 160 4.26 -6.61 -0.48
C THR A 160 3.71 -6.59 -1.91
N SER A 161 3.70 -5.43 -2.57
CA SER A 161 3.25 -5.31 -3.98
C SER A 161 4.16 -6.07 -4.96
N VAL A 162 5.46 -6.01 -4.72
CA VAL A 162 6.48 -6.82 -5.41
C VAL A 162 6.25 -8.32 -5.18
N GLY A 163 5.98 -8.72 -3.92
CA GLY A 163 5.68 -10.11 -3.55
C GLY A 163 4.40 -10.64 -4.23
N PHE A 164 3.31 -9.86 -4.20
CA PHE A 164 2.07 -10.22 -4.88
C PHE A 164 2.24 -10.31 -6.40
N THR A 165 3.09 -9.47 -6.99
CA THR A 165 3.41 -9.55 -8.41
C THR A 165 4.12 -10.85 -8.76
N TYR A 166 5.06 -11.29 -7.92
CA TYR A 166 5.72 -12.58 -8.10
C TYR A 166 4.73 -13.75 -7.98
N VAL A 167 3.86 -13.74 -6.95
CA VAL A 167 2.79 -14.75 -6.79
C VAL A 167 1.85 -14.76 -7.99
N LEU A 168 1.43 -13.59 -8.48
CA LEU A 168 0.61 -13.46 -9.66
C LEU A 168 1.28 -14.09 -10.88
N GLY A 169 2.56 -13.82 -11.10
CA GLY A 169 3.32 -14.44 -12.20
C GLY A 169 3.50 -15.96 -12.07
N LEU A 170 3.51 -16.50 -10.85
CA LEU A 170 3.49 -17.96 -10.61
C LEU A 170 2.12 -18.56 -10.95
N LEU A 171 1.04 -17.98 -10.45
CA LEU A 171 -0.35 -18.43 -10.71
C LEU A 171 -0.67 -18.42 -12.21
N LEU A 172 -0.12 -17.43 -12.90
CA LEU A 172 -0.24 -17.24 -14.32
C LEU A 172 0.73 -18.12 -15.16
N GLY A 173 1.66 -18.82 -14.52
CA GLY A 173 2.63 -19.69 -15.20
C GLY A 173 3.70 -18.94 -16.03
N VAL A 174 3.86 -17.64 -15.79
CA VAL A 174 4.94 -16.81 -16.38
C VAL A 174 6.28 -17.21 -15.79
N PHE A 175 6.30 -17.44 -14.47
CA PHE A 175 7.48 -17.90 -13.75
C PHE A 175 7.32 -19.38 -13.41
N LYS A 176 8.38 -20.16 -13.65
CA LYS A 176 8.49 -21.54 -13.19
C LYS A 176 9.47 -21.56 -12.03
N THR A 177 9.06 -22.11 -10.90
CA THR A 177 9.94 -22.16 -9.72
C THR A 177 9.94 -23.54 -9.11
N GLN A 178 11.10 -23.94 -8.63
CA GLN A 178 11.26 -25.11 -7.78
C GLN A 178 11.37 -24.61 -6.34
N LEU A 179 10.22 -24.29 -5.74
CA LEU A 179 10.15 -23.69 -4.39
C LEU A 179 10.84 -24.58 -3.34
N PHE A 180 10.77 -25.90 -3.51
CA PHE A 180 11.32 -26.90 -2.59
C PHE A 180 12.74 -27.37 -2.94
N THR A 181 13.60 -26.47 -3.41
CA THR A 181 15.05 -26.77 -3.50
C THR A 181 15.76 -26.35 -2.24
N LEU A 182 16.80 -27.09 -1.83
CA LEU A 182 17.57 -26.78 -0.62
C LEU A 182 18.09 -25.34 -0.62
N LYS A 183 18.53 -24.84 -1.79
CA LYS A 183 18.95 -23.44 -1.98
C LYS A 183 17.82 -22.46 -1.65
N ASN A 184 16.62 -22.68 -2.20
CA ASN A 184 15.49 -21.77 -1.98
C ASN A 184 14.95 -21.87 -0.54
N LEU A 185 15.01 -23.06 0.06
CA LEU A 185 14.63 -23.28 1.45
C LEU A 185 15.61 -22.58 2.40
N ALA A 186 16.92 -22.64 2.13
CA ALA A 186 17.93 -21.91 2.87
C ALA A 186 17.76 -20.38 2.74
N ILE A 187 17.49 -19.87 1.53
CA ILE A 187 17.18 -18.44 1.32
C ILE A 187 15.91 -18.04 2.08
N GLY A 188 14.87 -18.88 2.04
CA GLY A 188 13.63 -18.66 2.78
C GLY A 188 13.82 -18.63 4.29
N ALA A 189 14.59 -19.58 4.84
CA ALA A 189 14.93 -19.63 6.26
C ALA A 189 15.76 -18.41 6.70
N LEU A 190 16.74 -18.00 5.89
CA LEU A 190 17.52 -16.79 6.15
C LEU A 190 16.63 -15.53 6.13
N GLY A 191 15.74 -15.42 5.13
CA GLY A 191 14.77 -14.32 5.06
C GLY A 191 13.83 -14.29 6.26
N PHE A 192 13.32 -15.45 6.68
CA PHE A 192 12.50 -15.59 7.87
C PHE A 192 13.25 -15.18 9.14
N PHE A 193 14.49 -15.63 9.32
CA PHE A 193 15.35 -15.23 10.43
C PHE A 193 15.61 -13.70 10.46
N LEU A 194 15.88 -13.10 9.30
CA LEU A 194 16.11 -11.65 9.20
C LEU A 194 14.88 -10.84 9.59
N ILE A 195 13.71 -11.23 9.08
CA ILE A 195 12.43 -10.54 9.35
C ILE A 195 12.02 -10.70 10.81
N THR A 196 12.15 -11.91 11.38
CA THR A 196 11.71 -12.20 12.75
C THR A 196 12.72 -11.80 13.84
N GLY A 197 14.00 -11.64 13.50
CA GLY A 197 15.07 -11.26 14.42
C GLY A 197 15.52 -9.80 14.22
N PRO A 198 16.62 -9.53 13.50
CA PRO A 198 17.22 -8.19 13.42
C PRO A 198 16.28 -7.09 12.93
N ILE A 199 15.46 -7.35 11.90
CA ILE A 199 14.50 -6.35 11.40
C ILE A 199 13.41 -6.10 12.44
N ALA A 200 13.03 -7.12 13.22
CA ALA A 200 12.07 -6.96 14.30
C ALA A 200 12.59 -6.19 15.50
N ASP A 201 13.84 -6.42 15.88
CA ASP A 201 14.54 -5.66 16.90
C ASP A 201 14.69 -4.19 16.52
N LEU A 202 15.11 -3.91 15.27
CA LEU A 202 15.15 -2.54 14.77
C LEU A 202 13.76 -1.92 14.77
N GLY A 203 12.76 -2.74 14.44
CA GLY A 203 11.38 -2.32 14.50
C GLY A 203 10.96 -1.86 15.89
N THR A 204 11.28 -2.62 16.93
CA THR A 204 11.01 -2.25 18.33
C THR A 204 11.82 -1.01 18.73
N ALA A 205 13.09 -0.90 18.33
CA ALA A 205 13.92 0.27 18.58
C ALA A 205 13.31 1.56 18.02
N MET A 206 12.74 1.51 16.81
CA MET A 206 12.00 2.65 16.24
C MET A 206 10.82 3.07 17.12
N VAL A 207 10.08 2.13 17.73
CA VAL A 207 8.94 2.46 18.60
C VAL A 207 9.40 3.16 19.87
N ILE A 208 10.49 2.69 20.49
CA ILE A 208 11.06 3.28 21.71
C ILE A 208 11.35 4.76 21.53
N VAL A 209 11.94 5.15 20.40
CA VAL A 209 12.34 6.54 20.13
C VAL A 209 11.19 7.37 19.52
N ARG A 210 10.07 6.75 19.13
CA ARG A 210 8.98 7.39 18.38
C ARG A 210 8.40 8.63 19.06
N GLY A 211 8.30 8.62 20.39
CA GLY A 211 7.76 9.74 21.17
C GLY A 211 8.63 11.01 21.13
N GLN A 212 9.90 10.89 20.73
CA GLN A 212 10.85 12.00 20.68
C GLN A 212 10.96 12.63 19.28
N ARG A 213 10.41 11.98 18.25
CA ARG A 213 10.59 12.34 16.82
C ARG A 213 10.19 13.77 16.45
N SER A 214 9.24 14.38 17.17
CA SER A 214 8.78 15.75 16.91
C SER A 214 9.66 16.82 17.57
N LYS A 215 10.60 16.40 18.43
CA LYS A 215 11.43 17.28 19.27
C LYS A 215 12.92 17.23 18.91
N ILE A 216 13.34 16.31 18.04
CA ILE A 216 14.74 16.04 17.71
C ILE A 216 14.98 16.06 16.20
N SER A 217 16.25 16.21 15.80
CA SER A 217 16.63 16.17 14.39
C SER A 217 16.57 14.75 13.82
N ASN A 218 16.43 14.61 12.49
CA ASN A 218 16.36 13.30 11.84
C ASN A 218 17.65 12.48 11.95
N SER A 219 18.82 13.13 11.98
CA SER A 219 20.10 12.45 12.22
C SER A 219 20.18 11.90 13.65
N GLU A 220 19.75 12.71 14.62
CA GLU A 220 19.69 12.30 16.03
C GLU A 220 18.66 11.18 16.24
N LEU A 221 17.54 11.21 15.53
CA LEU A 221 16.55 10.12 15.53
C LEU A 221 17.14 8.80 15.02
N ILE A 222 17.98 8.84 13.98
CA ILE A 222 18.70 7.66 13.48
C ILE A 222 19.68 7.16 14.54
N ASP A 223 20.48 8.04 15.14
CA ASP A 223 21.47 7.69 16.15
C ASP A 223 20.82 7.06 17.38
N LEU A 224 19.76 7.67 17.90
CA LEU A 224 18.97 7.11 19.01
C LEU A 224 18.33 5.77 18.65
N THR A 225 17.85 5.61 17.41
CA THR A 225 17.30 4.32 16.94
C THR A 225 18.38 3.24 16.92
N LEU A 226 19.61 3.57 16.50
CA LEU A 226 20.74 2.62 16.49
C LEU A 226 21.24 2.31 17.90
N GLN A 227 21.23 3.29 18.82
CA GLN A 227 21.52 3.09 20.24
C GLN A 227 20.47 2.15 20.87
N ALA A 228 19.19 2.44 20.68
CA ALA A 228 18.10 1.58 21.16
C ALA A 228 18.13 0.17 20.53
N PHE A 229 18.58 0.05 19.28
CA PHE A 229 18.76 -1.25 18.62
C PHE A 229 19.86 -2.11 19.27
N SER A 230 20.91 -1.45 19.77
CA SER A 230 22.03 -2.07 20.45
C SER A 230 21.68 -2.50 21.88
N ASP A 231 20.73 -1.81 22.52
CA ASP A 231 20.22 -2.15 23.84
C ASP A 231 19.16 -3.27 23.77
N LYS A 232 19.62 -4.52 23.91
CA LYS A 232 18.74 -5.70 23.93
C LYS A 232 17.83 -5.76 25.16
N GLN A 233 18.20 -5.10 26.26
CA GLN A 233 17.35 -5.08 27.46
C GLN A 233 16.18 -4.13 27.25
N ALA A 234 16.41 -2.94 26.70
CA ALA A 234 15.35 -1.99 26.36
C ALA A 234 14.35 -2.55 25.32
N ILE A 235 14.84 -3.29 24.32
CA ILE A 235 13.96 -3.98 23.35
C ILE A 235 13.10 -5.03 24.06
N ARG A 236 13.71 -5.82 24.96
CA ARG A 236 12.99 -6.87 25.69
C ARG A 236 11.98 -6.29 26.66
N SER A 237 12.32 -5.25 27.41
CA SER A 237 11.39 -4.57 28.32
C SER A 237 10.24 -3.95 27.56
N ARG A 238 10.50 -3.27 26.43
CA ARG A 238 9.44 -2.69 25.60
C ARG A 238 8.48 -3.74 25.05
N ARG A 239 8.98 -4.91 24.63
CA ARG A 239 8.13 -6.03 24.20
C ARG A 239 7.28 -6.58 25.34
N LEU A 240 7.82 -6.63 26.56
CA LEU A 240 7.06 -7.05 27.74
C LEU A 240 5.97 -6.03 28.08
N GLU A 241 6.25 -4.73 28.00
CA GLU A 241 5.27 -3.65 28.14
C GLU A 241 4.19 -3.68 27.05
N ASP A 242 4.58 -3.85 25.78
CA ASP A 242 3.64 -3.98 24.66
C ASP A 242 2.74 -5.22 24.84
N ASN A 243 3.18 -6.21 25.61
CA ASN A 243 2.43 -7.41 25.96
C ASN A 243 1.63 -7.29 27.27
N GLN A 244 1.65 -6.15 27.98
CA GLN A 244 0.79 -5.89 29.14
C GLN A 244 -0.59 -5.35 28.71
N GLU A 245 -1.60 -5.53 29.56
CA GLU A 245 -2.98 -5.07 29.29
C GLU A 245 -3.06 -3.56 29.06
N GLN A 246 -3.65 -3.18 27.92
CA GLN A 246 -3.81 -1.78 27.50
C GLN A 246 -5.26 -1.34 27.67
N GLY A 247 -5.65 -0.98 28.90
CA GLY A 247 -6.90 -0.26 29.22
C GLY A 247 -8.14 -0.63 28.37
N ASP A 248 -8.88 0.40 27.96
CA ASP A 248 -10.14 0.26 27.19
C ASP A 248 -9.93 0.05 25.68
N TRP A 249 -8.71 0.25 25.17
CA TRP A 249 -8.35 0.05 23.77
C TRP A 249 -7.07 -0.77 23.69
N ASP A 250 -7.27 -2.09 23.62
CA ASP A 250 -6.17 -3.06 23.53
C ASP A 250 -6.02 -3.57 22.10
N GLU A 251 -4.84 -3.43 21.50
CA GLU A 251 -4.56 -3.92 20.14
C GLU A 251 -3.82 -5.27 20.12
N ARG A 252 -3.56 -5.88 21.30
CA ARG A 252 -2.78 -7.11 21.39
C ARG A 252 -3.57 -8.31 20.86
N TYR A 253 -2.91 -9.09 20.01
CA TYR A 253 -3.45 -10.35 19.50
C TYR A 253 -2.36 -11.35 19.15
N LEU A 254 -1.25 -10.87 18.59
CA LEU A 254 -0.04 -11.64 18.29
C LEU A 254 1.15 -11.01 19.02
N ASP A 255 2.08 -11.83 19.52
CA ASP A 255 3.26 -11.38 20.25
C ASP A 255 4.30 -10.77 19.31
N ASN A 256 4.39 -11.30 18.08
CA ASN A 256 5.34 -10.80 17.11
C ASN A 256 4.77 -9.59 16.34
N ILE A 257 5.47 -8.47 16.43
CA ILE A 257 5.05 -7.19 15.83
C ILE A 257 4.87 -7.26 14.30
N PHE A 258 5.56 -8.19 13.61
CA PHE A 258 5.40 -8.39 12.16
C PHE A 258 4.20 -9.28 11.84
N THR A 259 4.00 -10.37 12.58
CA THR A 259 2.83 -11.24 12.38
C THR A 259 1.54 -10.53 12.77
N ALA A 260 1.58 -9.65 13.79
CA ALA A 260 0.49 -8.79 14.21
C ALA A 260 -0.10 -7.96 13.05
N ARG A 261 0.71 -7.54 12.08
CA ARG A 261 0.26 -6.77 10.90
C ARG A 261 -0.60 -7.57 9.93
N PHE A 262 -0.63 -8.89 10.04
CA PHE A 262 -1.50 -9.76 9.26
C PHE A 262 -2.79 -10.12 10.01
N SER A 263 -3.01 -9.57 11.21
CA SER A 263 -4.24 -9.77 11.98
C SER A 263 -5.05 -8.48 12.04
N ASN A 264 -6.28 -8.53 11.52
CA ASN A 264 -7.26 -7.45 11.72
C ASN A 264 -8.32 -7.78 12.77
N LEU A 265 -8.29 -8.99 13.34
CA LEU A 265 -9.36 -9.46 14.22
C LEU A 265 -9.52 -8.59 15.45
N LYS A 266 -8.41 -8.12 16.03
CA LYS A 266 -8.47 -7.27 17.23
C LYS A 266 -8.94 -5.84 16.94
N PHE A 267 -8.57 -5.26 15.80
CA PHE A 267 -9.14 -3.96 15.39
C PHE A 267 -10.64 -4.04 15.15
N ASN A 268 -11.11 -5.17 14.58
CA ASN A 268 -12.53 -5.43 14.43
C ASN A 268 -13.23 -5.54 15.80
N ASP A 269 -12.66 -6.33 16.71
CA ASP A 269 -13.14 -6.50 18.07
C ASP A 269 -13.25 -5.19 18.84
N ALA A 270 -12.15 -4.44 18.91
CA ALA A 270 -12.10 -3.15 19.60
C ALA A 270 -13.11 -2.15 19.01
N SER A 271 -13.22 -2.10 17.67
CA SER A 271 -14.18 -1.21 17.02
C SER A 271 -15.63 -1.63 17.27
N LEU A 272 -15.95 -2.92 17.29
CA LEU A 272 -17.28 -3.42 17.62
C LEU A 272 -17.63 -3.19 19.09
N ALA A 273 -16.65 -3.34 20.00
CA ALA A 273 -16.82 -3.05 21.42
C ALA A 273 -17.13 -1.57 21.68
N GLN A 274 -16.40 -0.65 21.03
CA GLN A 274 -16.73 0.77 21.13
C GLN A 274 -18.07 1.10 20.47
N ALA A 275 -18.36 0.51 19.31
CA ALA A 275 -19.65 0.70 18.64
C ALA A 275 -20.83 0.22 19.50
N ALA A 276 -20.66 -0.81 20.32
CA ALA A 276 -21.70 -1.30 21.23
C ALA A 276 -21.95 -0.37 22.44
N LYS A 277 -21.04 0.55 22.75
CA LYS A 277 -21.21 1.55 23.82
C LYS A 277 -22.03 2.76 23.37
N ILE A 278 -22.08 3.01 22.06
CA ILE A 278 -22.91 4.04 21.44
C ILE A 278 -24.15 3.40 20.84
N SER A 279 -25.20 4.20 20.57
CA SER A 279 -26.38 3.67 19.89
C SER A 279 -26.04 3.24 18.46
N ASP A 280 -26.71 2.20 17.97
CA ASP A 280 -26.71 1.88 16.53
C ASP A 280 -27.17 3.13 15.74
N GLN A 281 -26.42 3.50 14.69
CA GLN A 281 -26.68 4.71 13.89
C GLN A 281 -26.56 6.00 14.69
N ASP A 282 -25.41 6.17 15.33
CA ASP A 282 -25.05 7.43 15.96
C ASP A 282 -24.95 8.56 14.92
N ASN A 283 -25.61 9.70 15.21
CA ASN A 283 -25.70 10.82 14.27
C ASN A 283 -24.34 11.48 14.04
N ASP A 284 -23.49 11.57 15.07
CA ASP A 284 -22.19 12.21 14.97
C ASP A 284 -21.23 11.36 14.15
N MET A 285 -21.25 10.04 14.34
CA MET A 285 -20.55 9.07 13.50
C MET A 285 -21.02 9.11 12.03
N LEU A 286 -22.31 9.28 11.79
CA LEU A 286 -22.88 9.43 10.44
C LEU A 286 -22.42 10.74 9.79
N HIS A 287 -22.52 11.87 10.49
CA HIS A 287 -22.10 13.18 10.00
C HIS A 287 -20.60 13.21 9.72
N TYR A 288 -19.77 12.69 10.62
CA TYR A 288 -18.34 12.54 10.42
C TYR A 288 -18.04 11.70 9.16
N SER A 289 -18.72 10.56 9.00
CA SER A 289 -18.57 9.69 7.83
C SER A 289 -18.91 10.37 6.50
N ILE A 290 -19.99 11.17 6.47
CA ILE A 290 -20.39 11.94 5.28
C ILE A 290 -19.34 13.04 4.99
N ASN A 291 -18.94 13.79 6.01
CA ASN A 291 -17.94 14.86 5.88
C ASN A 291 -16.59 14.31 5.40
N TYR A 292 -16.23 13.09 5.81
CA TYR A 292 -15.01 12.41 5.36
C TYR A 292 -15.04 12.09 3.85
N ILE A 293 -16.20 11.64 3.35
CA ILE A 293 -16.42 11.41 1.91
C ILE A 293 -16.38 12.73 1.15
N LEU A 294 -17.09 13.76 1.62
CA LEU A 294 -17.10 15.08 0.98
C LEU A 294 -15.71 15.71 0.96
N GLY A 295 -14.96 15.62 2.05
CA GLY A 295 -13.58 16.09 2.15
C GLY A 295 -12.64 15.42 1.15
N ALA A 296 -12.99 14.25 0.61
CA ALA A 296 -12.18 13.55 -0.38
C ALA A 296 -12.16 14.29 -1.73
N LEU A 297 -13.19 15.11 -2.01
CA LEU A 297 -13.29 15.87 -3.25
C LEU A 297 -12.11 16.87 -3.39
N PRO A 298 -11.56 17.09 -4.60
CA PRO A 298 -10.56 18.13 -4.83
C PRO A 298 -11.09 19.52 -4.45
N GLY A 299 -10.20 20.41 -3.98
CA GLY A 299 -10.55 21.78 -3.57
C GLY A 299 -11.40 22.55 -4.60
N PRO A 300 -11.04 22.55 -5.90
CA PRO A 300 -11.85 23.23 -6.93
C PRO A 300 -13.28 22.69 -7.04
N VAL A 301 -13.49 21.40 -6.77
CA VAL A 301 -14.83 20.78 -6.81
C VAL A 301 -15.65 21.22 -5.60
N LEU A 302 -15.05 21.32 -4.42
CA LEU A 302 -15.73 21.81 -3.22
C LEU A 302 -16.15 23.28 -3.37
N THR A 303 -15.27 24.12 -3.89
CA THR A 303 -15.58 25.54 -4.17
C THR A 303 -16.71 25.66 -5.20
N ALA A 304 -16.69 24.85 -6.27
CA ALA A 304 -17.73 24.87 -7.29
C ALA A 304 -19.10 24.39 -6.77
N LEU A 305 -19.10 23.43 -5.84
CA LEU A 305 -20.32 22.90 -5.22
C LEU A 305 -20.78 23.71 -3.99
N ASN A 306 -20.02 24.75 -3.60
CA ASN A 306 -20.23 25.53 -2.38
C ASN A 306 -20.39 24.63 -1.13
N VAL A 307 -19.57 23.58 -1.05
CA VAL A 307 -19.55 22.65 0.09
C VAL A 307 -18.46 23.09 1.05
N ASP A 308 -18.88 23.54 2.23
CA ASP A 308 -18.00 23.88 3.34
C ASP A 308 -17.60 22.59 4.09
N ALA A 309 -16.60 21.90 3.56
CA ALA A 309 -16.03 20.71 4.19
C ALA A 309 -14.71 21.09 4.87
N ASP A 310 -14.70 21.12 6.20
CA ASP A 310 -13.48 21.27 6.99
C ASP A 310 -12.62 20.01 6.88
N LYS A 311 -11.70 20.03 5.91
CA LYS A 311 -10.78 18.92 5.67
C LYS A 311 -9.80 18.71 6.81
N GLU A 312 -9.42 19.77 7.51
CA GLU A 312 -8.42 19.68 8.57
C GLU A 312 -9.00 18.97 9.78
N ALA A 313 -10.22 19.33 10.18
CA ALA A 313 -10.93 18.67 11.25
C ALA A 313 -11.19 17.19 10.97
N VAL A 314 -11.62 16.85 9.74
CA VAL A 314 -12.06 15.48 9.43
C VAL A 314 -10.89 14.54 9.19
N TYR A 315 -9.83 15.00 8.53
CA TYR A 315 -8.68 14.17 8.21
C TYR A 315 -7.59 14.21 9.31
N GLY A 316 -7.57 15.22 10.18
CA GLY A 316 -6.65 15.29 11.31
C GLY A 316 -6.83 14.20 12.36
N VAL A 317 -7.92 13.44 12.28
CA VAL A 317 -8.32 12.39 13.23
C VAL A 317 -8.54 11.08 12.46
N SER A 318 -8.14 9.93 13.05
CA SER A 318 -8.47 8.61 12.50
C SER A 318 -9.93 8.24 12.79
N VAL A 319 -10.54 7.38 11.96
CA VAL A 319 -11.95 7.00 12.23
C VAL A 319 -12.07 6.20 13.52
N GLY A 320 -11.01 5.46 13.89
CA GLY A 320 -10.92 4.75 15.16
C GLY A 320 -10.84 5.69 16.37
N ASP A 321 -10.08 6.79 16.30
CA ASP A 321 -10.05 7.78 17.39
C ASP A 321 -11.41 8.46 17.56
N TYR A 322 -12.06 8.82 16.46
CA TYR A 322 -13.37 9.47 16.50
C TYR A 322 -14.40 8.54 17.15
N LEU A 323 -14.47 7.27 16.72
CA LEU A 323 -15.33 6.26 17.34
C LEU A 323 -15.05 6.09 18.84
N TYR A 324 -13.78 6.06 19.24
CA TYR A 324 -13.41 5.90 20.64
C TYR A 324 -13.80 7.12 21.49
N SER A 325 -13.68 8.34 20.94
CA SER A 325 -14.13 9.58 21.57
C SER A 325 -15.65 9.56 21.78
N GLU A 326 -16.42 9.22 20.74
CA GLU A 326 -17.89 9.12 20.82
C GLU A 326 -18.35 8.05 21.82
N ALA A 327 -17.59 6.96 21.96
CA ALA A 327 -17.85 5.90 22.93
C ALA A 327 -17.53 6.26 24.39
N GLY A 328 -17.29 7.54 24.70
CA GLY A 328 -16.99 8.04 26.05
C GLY A 328 -15.50 8.08 26.38
N GLY A 329 -14.63 7.95 25.37
CA GLY A 329 -13.19 8.15 25.53
C GLY A 329 -12.84 9.61 25.85
N PRO A 330 -11.68 9.88 26.48
CA PRO A 330 -11.22 11.23 26.75
C PRO A 330 -10.98 12.02 25.45
N ALA A 331 -11.26 13.32 25.45
CA ALA A 331 -11.07 14.18 24.27
C ALA A 331 -9.61 14.20 23.77
N GLU A 332 -8.66 13.98 24.67
CA GLU A 332 -7.23 13.82 24.38
C GLU A 332 -6.93 12.55 23.55
N ALA A 333 -7.91 11.67 23.34
CA ALA A 333 -7.76 10.51 22.48
C ALA A 333 -7.73 10.88 20.98
N LEU A 334 -8.30 12.02 20.59
CA LEU A 334 -8.27 12.51 19.22
C LEU A 334 -6.82 12.83 18.81
N GLY A 335 -6.39 12.30 17.67
CA GLY A 335 -4.99 12.40 17.21
C GLY A 335 -4.07 11.28 17.73
N GLY A 336 -4.62 10.27 18.41
CA GLY A 336 -3.91 9.04 18.79
C GLY A 336 -3.61 8.11 17.61
N PHE A 337 -4.30 8.29 16.48
CA PHE A 337 -4.30 7.46 15.27
C PHE A 337 -4.61 5.99 15.54
N ARG A 338 -5.61 5.71 16.38
CA ARG A 338 -6.14 4.35 16.62
C ARG A 338 -6.69 3.77 15.33
N THR A 339 -6.30 2.54 15.02
CA THR A 339 -6.74 1.88 13.79
C THR A 339 -8.15 1.31 13.99
N GLY A 340 -9.14 1.94 13.36
CA GLY A 340 -10.51 1.41 13.31
C GLY A 340 -10.65 0.19 12.40
N HIS A 341 -11.88 -0.35 12.33
CA HIS A 341 -12.24 -1.40 11.38
C HIS A 341 -13.66 -1.18 10.84
N PHE A 342 -13.84 -1.40 9.54
CA PHE A 342 -15.06 -1.03 8.83
C PHE A 342 -16.36 -1.61 9.39
N ALA A 343 -16.29 -2.74 10.10
CA ALA A 343 -17.47 -3.34 10.71
C ALA A 343 -17.92 -2.56 11.96
N GLY A 344 -17.01 -2.19 12.85
CA GLY A 344 -17.35 -1.41 14.05
C GLY A 344 -17.73 0.02 13.72
N THR A 345 -16.90 0.72 12.94
CA THR A 345 -17.22 2.10 12.51
C THR A 345 -18.46 2.14 11.61
N GLY A 346 -18.68 1.09 10.81
CA GLY A 346 -19.85 0.95 9.95
C GLY A 346 -21.12 0.72 10.74
N MET A 347 -21.08 -0.12 11.78
CA MET A 347 -22.21 -0.31 12.69
C MET A 347 -22.56 0.98 13.43
N ALA A 348 -21.54 1.67 13.95
CA ALA A 348 -21.70 2.96 14.59
C ALA A 348 -22.37 4.00 13.67
N ALA A 349 -21.87 4.18 12.44
CA ALA A 349 -22.35 5.23 11.53
C ALA A 349 -23.63 4.85 10.76
N PHE A 350 -23.82 3.59 10.39
CA PHE A 350 -24.85 3.16 9.43
C PHE A 350 -25.71 1.99 9.94
N GLY A 351 -25.39 1.39 11.08
CA GLY A 351 -25.92 0.08 11.45
C GLY A 351 -25.67 -0.94 10.35
N TRP A 352 -26.50 -1.98 10.24
CA TRP A 352 -26.34 -3.05 9.24
C TRP A 352 -26.27 -2.60 7.77
N TRP A 353 -26.70 -1.38 7.45
CA TRP A 353 -26.57 -0.81 6.10
C TRP A 353 -25.11 -0.68 5.64
N TYR A 354 -24.12 -0.68 6.55
CA TYR A 354 -22.71 -0.66 6.17
C TYR A 354 -22.35 -1.83 5.24
N LEU A 355 -22.99 -3.00 5.39
CA LEU A 355 -22.78 -4.14 4.49
C LEU A 355 -23.28 -3.85 3.07
N VAL A 356 -24.41 -3.17 2.93
CA VAL A 356 -24.93 -2.77 1.62
C VAL A 356 -23.99 -1.76 0.97
N PHE A 357 -23.52 -0.76 1.73
CA PHE A 357 -22.54 0.21 1.22
C PHE A 357 -21.23 -0.45 0.82
N LEU A 358 -20.75 -1.44 1.59
CA LEU A 358 -19.57 -2.21 1.24
C LEU A 358 -19.78 -2.98 -0.07
N GLY A 359 -20.89 -3.69 -0.21
CA GLY A 359 -21.20 -4.50 -1.39
C GLY A 359 -21.34 -3.65 -2.66
N VAL A 360 -22.16 -2.59 -2.60
CA VAL A 360 -22.39 -1.65 -3.71
C VAL A 360 -21.12 -0.89 -4.04
N GLY A 361 -20.37 -0.43 -3.04
CA GLY A 361 -19.12 0.31 -3.22
C GLY A 361 -18.01 -0.53 -3.84
N MET A 362 -17.91 -1.82 -3.49
CA MET A 362 -16.87 -2.70 -4.03
C MET A 362 -17.12 -3.18 -5.47
N PHE A 363 -18.37 -3.14 -5.94
CA PHE A 363 -18.71 -3.50 -7.32
C PHE A 363 -17.90 -2.68 -8.36
N PRO A 364 -17.93 -1.32 -8.35
CA PRO A 364 -17.12 -0.52 -9.26
C PRO A 364 -15.62 -0.63 -8.95
N VAL A 365 -15.21 -0.92 -7.71
CA VAL A 365 -13.79 -1.13 -7.38
C VAL A 365 -13.23 -2.33 -8.16
N TYR A 366 -13.92 -3.47 -8.19
CA TYR A 366 -13.51 -4.63 -8.99
C TYR A 366 -13.39 -4.28 -10.48
N TRP A 367 -14.39 -3.58 -11.02
CA TRP A 367 -14.37 -3.12 -12.39
C TRP A 367 -13.16 -2.22 -12.71
N LEU A 368 -12.86 -1.26 -11.84
CA LEU A 368 -11.74 -0.33 -12.00
C LEU A 368 -10.38 -1.02 -11.96
N PHE A 369 -10.21 -2.07 -11.16
CA PHE A 369 -8.98 -2.88 -11.15
C PHE A 369 -8.84 -3.73 -12.42
N ASP A 370 -9.92 -4.34 -12.92
CA ASP A 370 -9.90 -5.06 -14.19
C ASP A 370 -9.55 -4.15 -15.38
N LYS A 371 -9.86 -2.84 -15.29
CA LYS A 371 -9.41 -1.85 -16.28
C LYS A 371 -7.91 -1.57 -16.27
N LEU A 372 -7.16 -2.00 -15.26
CA LEU A 372 -5.69 -1.94 -15.24
C LEU A 372 -5.02 -3.13 -15.95
N ILE A 373 -5.82 -3.97 -16.60
CA ILE A 373 -5.40 -5.15 -17.38
C ILE A 373 -5.96 -5.01 -18.80
N ILE A 374 -5.13 -5.30 -19.80
CA ILE A 374 -5.54 -5.30 -21.21
C ILE A 374 -5.48 -6.71 -21.80
N LYS A 375 -6.54 -7.11 -22.50
CA LYS A 375 -6.53 -8.33 -23.29
C LYS A 375 -5.69 -8.11 -24.56
N MET A 376 -4.71 -8.98 -24.78
CA MET A 376 -3.86 -8.90 -25.96
C MET A 376 -4.55 -9.53 -27.16
N ASN A 377 -4.49 -8.86 -28.32
CA ASN A 377 -4.99 -9.43 -29.56
C ASN A 377 -3.97 -10.43 -30.13
N ARG A 378 -4.42 -11.35 -31.00
CA ARG A 378 -3.55 -12.36 -31.64
C ARG A 378 -2.35 -11.74 -32.37
N GLN A 379 -2.52 -10.55 -32.95
CA GLN A 379 -1.43 -9.82 -33.62
C GLN A 379 -0.37 -9.31 -32.62
N ASP A 380 -0.78 -8.83 -31.44
CA ASP A 380 0.14 -8.41 -30.37
C ASP A 380 0.89 -9.60 -29.76
N LEU A 381 0.25 -10.77 -29.72
CA LEU A 381 0.87 -12.02 -29.29
C LEU A 381 1.96 -12.49 -30.26
N GLN A 382 1.75 -12.32 -31.56
CA GLN A 382 2.68 -12.74 -32.62
C GLN A 382 3.90 -11.83 -32.77
N SER A 383 3.78 -10.55 -32.41
CA SER A 383 4.90 -9.60 -32.45
C SER A 383 5.89 -9.75 -31.29
N MET A 384 5.53 -10.52 -30.25
CA MET A 384 6.41 -10.81 -29.11
C MET A 384 7.13 -12.15 -29.31
N SER A 385 8.45 -12.14 -29.17
CA SER A 385 9.29 -13.34 -29.20
C SER A 385 10.04 -13.51 -27.88
N PRO A 386 9.81 -14.60 -27.12
CA PRO A 386 8.81 -15.66 -27.36
C PRO A 386 7.36 -15.16 -27.10
N PRO A 387 6.34 -15.76 -27.75
CA PRO A 387 4.96 -15.37 -27.54
C PRO A 387 4.58 -15.58 -26.07
N PRO A 388 3.93 -14.60 -25.42
CA PRO A 388 3.54 -14.74 -24.03
C PRO A 388 2.53 -15.87 -23.91
N LYS A 389 2.69 -16.70 -22.87
CA LYS A 389 1.77 -17.81 -22.57
C LYS A 389 0.34 -17.35 -22.22
N ILE A 390 0.17 -16.04 -22.04
CA ILE A 390 -1.04 -15.43 -21.51
C ILE A 390 -1.42 -14.30 -22.45
N ALA A 391 -2.67 -14.31 -22.89
CA ALA A 391 -3.25 -13.24 -23.71
C ALA A 391 -3.66 -12.01 -22.88
N MET A 392 -2.90 -11.68 -21.83
CA MET A 392 -3.17 -10.57 -20.92
C MET A 392 -1.87 -9.83 -20.60
N ARG A 393 -1.97 -8.50 -20.56
CA ARG A 393 -0.88 -7.61 -20.14
C ARG A 393 -1.38 -6.73 -19.01
N PHE A 394 -0.60 -6.65 -17.94
CA PHE A 394 -0.87 -5.77 -16.81
C PHE A 394 -0.26 -4.39 -17.08
N SER A 395 -0.90 -3.32 -16.63
CA SER A 395 -0.22 -2.03 -16.53
C SER A 395 0.78 -2.05 -15.36
N LEU A 396 1.91 -1.34 -15.48
CA LEU A 396 2.80 -1.18 -14.32
C LEU A 396 2.06 -0.46 -13.18
N CYS A 397 1.14 0.46 -13.50
CA CYS A 397 0.26 1.09 -12.51
C CYS A 397 -0.50 0.07 -11.66
N GLY A 398 -1.16 -0.90 -12.30
CA GLY A 398 -1.89 -1.97 -11.60
C GLY A 398 -0.96 -2.88 -10.80
N MET A 399 0.25 -3.15 -11.30
CA MET A 399 1.24 -3.94 -10.58
C MET A 399 1.77 -3.21 -9.34
N LEU A 400 2.02 -1.91 -9.41
CA LEU A 400 2.40 -1.08 -8.27
C LEU A 400 1.29 -1.01 -7.22
N ALA A 401 0.03 -0.94 -7.66
CA ALA A 401 -1.15 -0.83 -6.81
C ALA A 401 -1.76 -2.17 -6.37
N LEU A 402 -1.08 -3.29 -6.61
CA LEU A 402 -1.65 -4.63 -6.39
C LEU A 402 -2.02 -4.88 -4.92
N THR A 403 -1.28 -4.28 -3.99
CA THR A 403 -1.61 -4.30 -2.55
C THR A 403 -2.90 -3.58 -2.21
N SER A 404 -3.23 -2.50 -2.93
CA SER A 404 -4.39 -1.66 -2.63
C SER A 404 -5.71 -2.40 -2.78
N ILE A 405 -5.77 -3.43 -3.62
CA ILE A 405 -6.94 -4.33 -3.76
C ILE A 405 -7.28 -5.00 -2.42
N PHE A 406 -6.26 -5.36 -1.65
CA PHE A 406 -6.43 -6.07 -0.39
C PHE A 406 -6.62 -5.13 0.80
N GLN A 407 -6.40 -3.82 0.63
CA GLN A 407 -6.48 -2.83 1.71
C GLN A 407 -7.92 -2.44 2.08
N PHE A 408 -8.93 -2.85 1.31
CA PHE A 408 -10.32 -2.68 1.70
C PHE A 408 -10.75 -3.60 2.86
N LEU A 409 -10.03 -4.71 3.08
CA LEU A 409 -10.27 -5.62 4.20
C LEU A 409 -9.75 -5.10 5.56
N PRO A 410 -8.55 -4.50 5.68
CA PRO A 410 -8.11 -3.79 6.88
C PRO A 410 -8.64 -2.35 6.97
N ALA A 411 -9.56 -1.92 6.10
CA ALA A 411 -9.95 -0.51 6.07
C ALA A 411 -10.63 -0.10 7.38
N GLU A 412 -10.32 1.11 7.85
CA GLU A 412 -10.89 1.65 9.09
C GLU A 412 -12.40 1.85 8.98
N SER A 413 -12.91 2.16 7.79
CA SER A 413 -14.33 2.41 7.56
C SER A 413 -14.77 2.05 6.14
N VAL A 414 -16.04 1.70 5.98
CA VAL A 414 -16.65 1.42 4.67
C VAL A 414 -16.58 2.63 3.73
N ILE A 415 -16.54 3.85 4.29
CA ILE A 415 -16.41 5.11 3.53
C ILE A 415 -15.14 5.19 2.70
N ILE A 416 -14.10 4.41 3.04
CA ILE A 416 -12.86 4.34 2.25
C ILE A 416 -13.14 3.89 0.82
N THR A 417 -14.14 3.03 0.59
CA THR A 417 -14.60 2.66 -0.75
C THR A 417 -15.03 3.88 -1.56
N ALA A 418 -15.86 4.76 -0.99
CA ALA A 418 -16.31 5.99 -1.63
C ALA A 418 -15.13 6.95 -1.90
N THR A 419 -14.23 7.16 -0.92
CA THR A 419 -13.05 8.03 -1.12
C THR A 419 -12.13 7.51 -2.23
N PHE A 420 -11.99 6.19 -2.37
CA PHE A 420 -11.21 5.57 -3.43
C PHE A 420 -11.86 5.81 -4.80
N LEU A 421 -13.17 5.67 -4.91
CA LEU A 421 -13.90 5.88 -6.17
C LEU A 421 -13.86 7.35 -6.62
N ILE A 422 -14.04 8.28 -5.67
CA ILE A 422 -14.11 9.72 -5.97
C ILE A 422 -12.72 10.32 -6.26
N ARG A 423 -11.69 9.91 -5.50
CA ARG A 423 -10.34 10.50 -5.61
C ARG A 423 -9.27 9.45 -5.85
N GLY A 424 -9.23 8.40 -5.04
CA GLY A 424 -8.07 7.50 -4.94
C GLY A 424 -7.66 6.87 -6.28
N TRP A 425 -8.61 6.29 -7.00
CA TRP A 425 -8.33 5.65 -8.29
C TRP A 425 -7.90 6.65 -9.37
N ILE A 426 -8.59 7.80 -9.44
CA ILE A 426 -8.29 8.87 -10.41
C ILE A 426 -6.88 9.42 -10.18
N GLN A 427 -6.56 9.74 -8.92
CA GLN A 427 -5.23 10.22 -8.53
C GLN A 427 -4.14 9.20 -8.86
N MET A 428 -4.37 7.92 -8.57
CA MET A 428 -3.41 6.84 -8.88
C MET A 428 -3.10 6.76 -10.38
N VAL A 429 -4.12 6.73 -11.24
CA VAL A 429 -3.94 6.65 -12.69
C VAL A 429 -3.29 7.92 -13.24
N LEU A 430 -3.73 9.10 -12.79
CA LEU A 430 -3.21 10.38 -13.25
C LEU A 430 -1.72 10.55 -12.89
N LEU A 431 -1.36 10.28 -11.63
CA LEU A 431 0.03 10.37 -11.17
C LEU A 431 0.93 9.40 -11.94
N TYR A 432 0.47 8.17 -12.17
CA TYR A 432 1.21 7.21 -13.01
C TYR A 432 1.45 7.76 -14.41
N VAL A 433 0.42 8.28 -15.07
CA VAL A 433 0.52 8.80 -16.44
C VAL A 433 1.52 9.96 -16.50
N VAL A 434 1.42 10.91 -15.56
CA VAL A 434 2.34 12.06 -15.48
C VAL A 434 3.78 11.57 -15.31
N ILE A 435 4.03 10.70 -14.34
CA ILE A 435 5.37 10.15 -14.07
C ILE A 435 5.90 9.34 -15.25
N TYR A 436 5.05 8.56 -15.91
CA TYR A 436 5.44 7.81 -17.10
C TYR A 436 5.93 8.72 -18.22
N TYR A 437 5.21 9.79 -18.54
CA TYR A 437 5.63 10.72 -19.61
C TYR A 437 6.85 11.55 -19.22
N VAL A 438 6.93 12.04 -17.98
CA VAL A 438 8.08 12.80 -17.49
C VAL A 438 9.35 11.95 -17.54
N THR A 439 9.31 10.73 -16.98
CA THR A 439 10.47 9.84 -16.99
C THR A 439 10.81 9.34 -18.39
N LYS A 440 9.83 9.17 -19.27
CA LYS A 440 10.06 8.86 -20.69
C LYS A 440 10.78 9.99 -21.42
N LEU A 441 10.38 11.24 -21.21
CA LEU A 441 11.07 12.40 -21.78
C LEU A 441 12.52 12.46 -21.33
N ILE A 442 12.77 12.34 -20.02
CA ILE A 442 14.13 12.35 -19.45
C ILE A 442 14.96 11.19 -20.00
N ALA A 443 14.40 9.98 -20.04
CA ALA A 443 15.09 8.81 -20.58
C ALA A 443 15.47 9.00 -22.06
N ASN A 444 14.61 9.59 -22.87
CA ASN A 444 14.89 9.87 -24.28
C ASN A 444 16.01 10.90 -24.44
N VAL A 445 16.04 11.95 -23.62
CA VAL A 445 17.10 12.98 -23.64
C VAL A 445 18.46 12.38 -23.26
N LEU A 446 18.50 11.57 -22.20
CA LEU A 446 19.72 10.91 -21.73
C LEU A 446 20.26 9.91 -22.76
N GLN A 447 19.37 9.11 -23.38
CA GLN A 447 19.76 8.14 -24.41
C GLN A 447 20.11 8.79 -25.76
N GLY A 448 19.45 9.90 -26.12
CA GLY A 448 19.74 10.68 -27.32
C GLY A 448 21.11 11.38 -27.24
N SER A 449 21.47 11.88 -26.06
CA SER A 449 22.79 12.48 -25.79
C SER A 449 23.92 11.44 -25.84
N ALA A 450 23.66 10.21 -25.37
CA ALA A 450 24.64 9.12 -25.44
C ALA A 450 24.96 8.65 -26.87
N LYS A 451 24.05 8.83 -27.83
CA LYS A 451 24.28 8.53 -29.26
C LYS A 451 25.13 9.57 -29.97
N HIS A 452 25.14 10.83 -29.51
CA HIS A 452 25.97 11.90 -30.10
C HIS A 452 27.41 11.92 -29.53
N ALA A 453 27.66 11.26 -28.40
CA ALA A 453 28.98 11.23 -27.74
C ALA A 453 29.96 10.14 -28.24
N ARG A 454 29.70 9.50 -29.39
CA ARG A 454 30.67 8.58 -30.03
C ARG A 454 30.84 8.87 -31.53
N PRO A 455 31.85 9.68 -31.92
CA PRO A 455 32.54 9.49 -33.19
C PRO A 455 33.79 8.65 -32.91
N VAL A 456 33.67 7.32 -32.92
CA VAL A 456 34.88 6.49 -33.09
C VAL A 456 35.07 6.34 -34.59
N GLN A 457 36.03 7.09 -35.11
CA GLN A 457 36.54 6.97 -36.47
C GLN A 457 36.82 5.50 -36.80
N ARG A 458 36.24 5.00 -37.90
CA ARG A 458 36.74 3.78 -38.54
C ARG A 458 38.09 4.12 -39.17
N PRO A 459 39.18 3.36 -38.93
CA PRO A 459 40.28 3.38 -39.87
C PRO A 459 39.86 2.63 -41.13
N ALA A 460 40.21 3.23 -42.25
CA ALA A 460 39.89 2.80 -43.59
C ALA A 460 40.51 1.43 -43.93
N HIS A 461 39.87 0.79 -44.90
CA HIS A 461 40.36 -0.36 -45.65
C HIS A 461 41.85 -0.23 -46.00
N VAL A 462 42.62 -1.29 -45.75
CA VAL A 462 43.85 -1.55 -46.49
C VAL A 462 43.62 -2.85 -47.27
N HIS A 463 43.47 -2.69 -48.59
CA HIS A 463 43.70 -3.74 -49.56
C HIS A 463 45.18 -4.11 -49.53
N TRP A 464 45.49 -5.39 -49.36
CA TRP A 464 46.54 -6.11 -50.08
C TRP A 464 46.08 -7.55 -50.26
#